data_AF-A0A369KPT3-F1
#
_entry.id   AF-A0A369KPT3-F1
#
_cell.length_a   1.000
_cell.length_b   1.000
_cell.length_c   1.000
_cell.angle_alpha   90.00
_cell.angle_beta   90.00
_cell.angle_gamma   90.00
#
_symmetry.space_group_name_H-M   'P 1'
#
loop_
_entity.id
_entity.type
_entity.pdbx_description
1 polymer ?
#
loop_
_entity_poly.entity_id
_entity_poly.type
_entity_poly.pdbx_seq_one_letter_code
_entity_poly.pdbx_strand_id
1 'polypeptide(L)'
;MEFRNEIIPQDIFQNFMNVTPKHLHNQKLNFQRISIHHSRILYAINNNNQTTIPISDACTIENGGIISNAVFNEITNNTDLNFVKSTCLKQWIRNSLVTCIPAAGAAARFFCDLQKLINSIEETVPELKKLINKNEIIINDKRRNQIIDYLNNFILSSFLEKTMNSKLYKNNNTIFDTVNFIKSQLFNKNTIIKSQHINNILVTYTISNFILENYQNIPKALLPATNENDTFLKLKIIEQFHLFHSLGNVLIVPPEMKNNFELEIQKVISNFTDQKYISNIDNNVNYKNYVNNWIVLEQGFDLSTIRFHIDGKPYLDSNGNISLVSAGHGELIHLFNDIADSFPEAECLHIRNIDNIIGTQETQQDALLNLSKVFKVVRQCLEYLRLQIQIIVENKNNLHKAKISDIEVFNILLYFSKLINNNSLHKELLNCYQQEQSISFLLIIKTLGQLFHWPLDEFQNYNITTWIQLLDKLENPLSVFGVVQKEKNDTGGGPVFVKLQDNSNIKLCLEMPHASENDCKNYFGDNGKVTHFNPVLVFFELRTHDISKNEKEKIGKKVNYAKLFDERFWLLTQREHMGNPVCYHETVLYELIGNSAVTNLLFIEVPRSLFHPHKSYADTIGKSRHSYGFDEIIS
;
A
#
# COMPACT_ATOMS: atom_id res chain seq x y z
N MET A 1 29.06 5.62 1.53
CA MET A 1 29.46 5.36 0.13
C MET A 1 28.35 5.90 -0.75
N GLU A 2 28.58 7.01 -1.43
CA GLU A 2 27.63 7.63 -2.34
C GLU A 2 27.54 6.78 -3.62
N PHE A 3 26.37 6.17 -3.90
CA PHE A 3 26.02 5.68 -5.24
C PHE A 3 25.67 6.84 -6.18
N ARG A 4 26.43 7.95 -6.13
CA ARG A 4 26.36 9.01 -7.13
C ARG A 4 27.35 8.68 -8.24
N ASN A 5 26.83 8.28 -9.39
CA ASN A 5 27.56 8.24 -10.66
C ASN A 5 28.77 7.31 -10.71
N GLU A 6 28.68 6.07 -10.22
CA GLU A 6 29.44 5.03 -10.92
C GLU A 6 28.81 4.87 -12.30
N ILE A 7 29.55 5.33 -13.31
CA ILE A 7 29.35 4.97 -14.70
C ILE A 7 29.34 3.44 -14.69
N ILE A 8 28.16 2.83 -14.73
CA ILE A 8 27.99 1.41 -15.04
C ILE A 8 28.78 1.22 -16.34
N PRO A 9 29.86 0.43 -16.36
CA PRO A 9 30.72 0.31 -17.54
C PRO A 9 29.87 0.04 -18.77
N GLN A 10 30.06 0.82 -19.84
CA GLN A 10 29.33 0.63 -21.11
C GLN A 10 29.46 -0.82 -21.63
N ASP A 11 30.51 -1.51 -21.21
CA ASP A 11 30.81 -2.90 -21.56
C ASP A 11 29.87 -3.93 -20.90
N ILE A 12 29.16 -3.57 -19.82
CA ILE A 12 28.09 -4.42 -19.23
C ILE A 12 26.86 -4.47 -20.14
N PHE A 13 26.65 -3.45 -20.98
CA PHE A 13 25.49 -3.35 -21.87
C PHE A 13 25.63 -4.18 -23.14
N GLN A 14 26.84 -4.62 -23.52
CA GLN A 14 27.08 -5.19 -24.85
C GLN A 14 26.92 -6.72 -24.96
N ASN A 15 26.84 -7.49 -23.87
CA ASN A 15 26.94 -8.95 -23.97
C ASN A 15 25.83 -9.81 -23.35
N PHE A 16 24.76 -9.26 -22.76
CA PHE A 16 23.90 -10.08 -21.89
C PHE A 16 22.39 -10.04 -22.13
N MET A 17 21.92 -9.40 -23.20
CA MET A 17 20.52 -9.51 -23.64
C MET A 17 20.48 -10.12 -25.04
N ASN A 18 19.98 -11.36 -25.17
CA ASN A 18 19.47 -11.86 -26.46
C ASN A 18 18.24 -11.05 -26.94
N VAL A 19 17.82 -10.04 -26.18
CA VAL A 19 16.76 -9.10 -26.47
C VAL A 19 17.37 -7.81 -27.03
N THR A 20 17.10 -7.52 -28.30
CA THR A 20 17.55 -6.27 -28.92
C THR A 20 16.78 -5.06 -28.37
N PRO A 21 17.37 -3.85 -28.32
CA PRO A 21 16.66 -2.61 -27.97
C PRO A 21 15.38 -2.39 -28.79
N LYS A 22 15.36 -2.87 -30.04
CA LYS A 22 14.19 -2.84 -30.93
C LYS A 22 13.02 -3.69 -30.40
N HIS A 23 13.31 -4.85 -29.81
CA HIS A 23 12.29 -5.71 -29.20
C HIS A 23 11.68 -5.08 -27.94
N LEU A 24 12.50 -4.41 -27.12
CA LEU A 24 12.03 -3.65 -25.95
C LEU A 24 11.18 -2.44 -26.34
N HIS A 25 11.60 -1.69 -27.36
CA HIS A 25 10.84 -0.57 -27.89
C HIS A 25 9.46 -1.00 -28.43
N ASN A 26 9.39 -2.14 -29.12
CA ASN A 26 8.12 -2.68 -29.63
C ASN A 26 7.12 -3.03 -28.52
N GLN A 27 7.61 -3.35 -27.32
CA GLN A 27 6.78 -3.61 -26.14
C GLN A 27 6.59 -2.37 -25.24
N LYS A 28 6.99 -1.18 -25.69
CA LYS A 28 6.90 0.10 -24.94
C LYS A 28 7.68 0.09 -23.61
N LEU A 29 8.78 -0.63 -23.55
CA LEU A 29 9.59 -0.77 -22.33
C LEU A 29 10.78 0.19 -22.29
N ASN A 30 11.12 0.66 -21.10
CA ASN A 30 12.29 1.51 -20.89
C ASN A 30 13.58 0.67 -20.80
N PHE A 31 14.43 0.77 -21.83
CA PHE A 31 15.69 0.03 -21.91
C PHE A 31 16.63 0.28 -20.73
N GLN A 32 16.86 1.55 -20.38
CA GLN A 32 17.80 1.93 -19.34
C GLN A 32 17.38 1.36 -17.98
N ARG A 33 16.08 1.45 -17.69
CA ARG A 33 15.50 0.92 -16.47
C ARG A 33 15.60 -0.60 -16.37
N ILE A 34 15.26 -1.31 -17.44
CA ILE A 34 15.41 -2.76 -17.50
C ILE A 34 16.87 -3.18 -17.32
N SER A 35 17.80 -2.43 -17.92
CA SER A 35 19.22 -2.72 -17.76
C SER A 35 19.68 -2.57 -16.30
N ILE A 36 19.24 -1.52 -15.61
CA ILE A 36 19.53 -1.32 -14.18
C ILE A 36 18.98 -2.50 -13.36
N HIS A 37 17.73 -2.89 -13.59
CA HIS A 37 17.12 -4.02 -12.88
C HIS A 37 17.87 -5.33 -13.14
N HIS A 38 18.24 -5.60 -14.40
CA HIS A 38 18.98 -6.80 -14.79
C HIS A 38 20.34 -6.87 -14.09
N SER A 39 21.11 -5.78 -14.11
CA SER A 39 22.41 -5.71 -13.44
C SER A 39 22.30 -5.99 -11.93
N ARG A 40 21.24 -5.49 -11.27
CA ARG A 40 20.98 -5.76 -9.85
C ARG A 40 20.65 -7.23 -9.58
N ILE A 41 19.82 -7.84 -10.43
CA ILE A 41 19.46 -9.26 -10.31
C ILE A 41 20.70 -10.14 -10.46
N LEU A 42 21.53 -9.89 -11.46
CA LEU A 42 22.78 -10.62 -11.65
C LEU A 42 23.73 -10.45 -10.47
N TYR A 43 23.85 -9.22 -9.93
CA TYR A 43 24.65 -8.97 -8.73
C TYR A 43 24.13 -9.78 -7.53
N ALA A 44 22.82 -9.83 -7.32
CA ALA A 44 22.21 -10.59 -6.23
C ALA A 44 22.44 -12.11 -6.37
N ILE A 45 22.24 -12.64 -7.58
CA ILE A 45 22.49 -14.04 -7.92
C ILE A 45 23.96 -14.40 -7.68
N ASN A 46 24.89 -13.60 -8.19
CA ASN A 46 26.33 -13.88 -8.13
C ASN A 46 26.91 -13.80 -6.71
N ASN A 47 26.35 -12.93 -5.87
CA ASN A 47 26.86 -12.72 -4.51
C ASN A 47 26.10 -13.52 -3.43
N ASN A 48 25.11 -14.35 -3.80
CA ASN A 48 24.19 -15.01 -2.86
C ASN A 48 23.57 -14.06 -1.82
N ASN A 49 23.51 -12.76 -2.13
CA ASN A 49 23.09 -11.73 -1.20
C ASN A 49 21.64 -11.36 -1.49
N GLN A 50 20.77 -11.63 -0.53
CA GLN A 50 19.52 -10.88 -0.41
C GLN A 50 19.88 -9.51 0.21
N THR A 51 19.39 -8.43 -0.38
CA THR A 51 19.44 -7.11 0.22
C THR A 51 18.58 -7.10 1.48
N THR A 52 19.17 -7.47 2.62
CA THR A 52 18.51 -7.41 3.93
C THR A 52 18.85 -6.11 4.63
N ILE A 53 17.85 -5.52 5.28
CA ILE A 53 17.98 -4.31 6.10
C ILE A 53 17.95 -4.75 7.57
N PRO A 54 19.05 -4.56 8.33
CA PRO A 54 19.11 -5.04 9.70
C PRO A 54 18.20 -4.21 10.60
N ILE A 55 17.36 -4.92 11.35
CA ILE A 55 16.43 -4.32 12.32
C ILE A 55 17.17 -4.08 13.63
N SER A 56 17.16 -2.84 14.12
CA SER A 56 17.73 -2.50 15.42
C SER A 56 16.72 -2.70 16.54
N ASP A 57 15.47 -2.26 16.36
CA ASP A 57 14.41 -2.43 17.34
C ASP A 57 13.01 -2.32 16.71
N ALA A 58 11.96 -2.75 17.40
CA ALA A 58 10.58 -2.51 16.98
C ALA A 58 10.16 -1.07 17.31
N CYS A 59 9.36 -0.42 16.46
CA CYS A 59 8.68 0.80 16.89
C CYS A 59 7.49 0.42 17.79
N THR A 60 7.44 0.97 19.00
CA THR A 60 6.35 0.76 19.96
C THR A 60 5.86 2.10 20.49
N ILE A 61 4.74 2.07 21.21
CA ILE A 61 4.26 3.25 21.94
C ILE A 61 5.24 3.62 23.06
N GLU A 62 5.80 2.61 23.74
CA GLU A 62 6.67 2.80 24.91
C GLU A 62 7.99 3.48 24.57
N ASN A 63 8.57 3.17 23.40
CA ASN A 63 9.82 3.78 22.94
C ASN A 63 9.63 5.01 22.03
N GLY A 64 8.39 5.51 21.90
CA GLY A 64 8.06 6.68 21.11
C GLY A 64 8.13 6.46 19.59
N GLY A 65 8.27 5.21 19.13
CA GLY A 65 8.22 4.88 17.71
C GLY A 65 6.82 5.05 17.12
N ILE A 66 5.77 4.90 17.93
CA ILE A 66 4.35 5.00 17.55
C ILE A 66 3.62 5.94 18.51
N ILE A 67 2.83 6.87 17.97
CA ILE A 67 1.95 7.74 18.74
C ILE A 67 0.68 6.95 19.10
N SER A 68 0.35 6.82 20.38
CA SER A 68 -0.81 6.05 20.83
C SER A 68 -2.14 6.71 20.48
N ASN A 69 -3.19 5.90 20.32
CA ASN A 69 -4.54 6.39 20.06
C ASN A 69 -5.07 7.28 21.21
N ALA A 70 -4.61 7.06 22.45
CA ALA A 70 -5.00 7.87 23.61
C ALA A 70 -4.45 9.30 23.52
N VAL A 71 -3.14 9.45 23.28
CA VAL A 71 -2.49 10.76 23.09
C VAL A 71 -3.09 11.46 21.87
N PHE A 72 -3.31 10.70 20.80
CA PHE A 72 -3.96 11.16 19.58
C PHE A 72 -5.36 11.74 19.85
N ASN A 73 -6.24 11.00 20.53
CA ASN A 73 -7.61 11.45 20.80
C ASN A 73 -7.68 12.61 21.80
N GLU A 74 -6.86 12.58 22.85
CA GLU A 74 -6.80 13.68 23.83
C GLU A 74 -6.45 14.99 23.12
N ILE A 75 -5.49 14.93 22.21
CA ILE A 75 -5.08 16.08 21.42
C ILE A 75 -6.21 16.49 20.48
N THR A 76 -6.75 15.60 19.64
CA THR A 76 -7.79 15.97 18.65
C THR A 76 -9.08 16.51 19.27
N ASN A 77 -9.41 16.10 20.49
CA ASN A 77 -10.65 16.53 21.17
C ASN A 77 -10.48 17.86 21.91
N ASN A 78 -9.29 18.17 22.41
CA ASN A 78 -9.01 19.42 23.14
C ASN A 78 -8.62 20.58 22.23
N THR A 79 -8.71 20.37 20.93
CA THR A 79 -8.10 21.26 19.97
C THR A 79 -9.07 22.16 19.25
N ASP A 80 -9.26 23.34 19.82
CA ASP A 80 -9.26 24.57 19.03
C ASP A 80 -7.85 24.77 18.46
N LEU A 81 -7.45 24.03 17.42
CA LEU A 81 -6.14 24.17 16.72
C LEU A 81 -6.10 25.42 15.84
N ASN A 82 -6.60 26.51 16.40
CA ASN A 82 -6.62 27.85 15.87
C ASN A 82 -5.25 28.56 15.99
N PHE A 83 -4.18 27.88 16.41
CA PHE A 83 -2.88 28.50 16.74
C PHE A 83 -2.14 28.98 15.47
N VAL A 84 -2.24 28.30 14.33
CA VAL A 84 -1.70 28.82 13.06
C VAL A 84 -2.70 29.78 12.40
N LYS A 85 -2.91 30.95 13.03
CA LYS A 85 -3.86 31.97 12.58
C LYS A 85 -3.26 33.05 11.68
N SER A 86 -1.96 32.98 11.34
CA SER A 86 -1.31 34.04 10.57
C SER A 86 -1.99 34.21 9.20
N THR A 87 -2.31 35.46 8.86
CA THR A 87 -2.93 35.80 7.56
C THR A 87 -2.06 35.38 6.39
N CYS A 88 -0.73 35.37 6.58
CA CYS A 88 0.22 34.87 5.61
C CYS A 88 -0.01 33.39 5.30
N LEU A 89 -0.05 32.49 6.29
CA LEU A 89 -0.19 31.05 6.02
C LEU A 89 -1.59 30.65 5.55
N LYS A 90 -2.64 31.35 6.00
CA LYS A 90 -4.02 31.10 5.56
C LYS A 90 -4.22 31.25 4.04
N GLN A 91 -3.43 32.08 3.39
CA GLN A 91 -3.52 32.28 1.94
C GLN A 91 -2.86 31.14 1.13
N TRP A 92 -2.00 30.33 1.77
CA TRP A 92 -1.07 29.41 1.09
C TRP A 92 -1.48 27.96 1.34
N ILE A 93 -1.93 27.64 2.55
CA ILE A 93 -2.27 26.27 2.96
C ILE A 93 -3.75 26.02 2.68
N ARG A 94 -4.03 25.18 1.67
CA ARG A 94 -5.39 24.70 1.36
C ARG A 94 -5.70 23.36 2.01
N ASN A 95 -4.68 22.60 2.41
CA ASN A 95 -4.81 21.26 3.04
C ASN A 95 -5.78 20.35 2.30
N SER A 96 -5.81 20.51 0.99
CA SER A 96 -6.77 19.87 0.12
C SER A 96 -6.23 18.50 -0.27
N LEU A 97 -7.06 17.49 -0.01
CA LEU A 97 -6.67 16.10 -0.05
C LEU A 97 -7.27 15.41 -1.26
N VAL A 98 -6.49 14.57 -1.94
CA VAL A 98 -6.99 13.60 -2.93
C VAL A 98 -6.81 12.20 -2.35
N THR A 99 -7.73 11.29 -2.65
CA THR A 99 -7.58 9.88 -2.30
C THR A 99 -7.12 9.08 -3.52
N CYS A 100 -6.08 8.27 -3.40
CA CYS A 100 -5.58 7.38 -4.42
C CYS A 100 -5.80 5.91 -4.00
N ILE A 101 -6.37 5.13 -4.90
CA ILE A 101 -6.69 3.71 -4.71
C ILE A 101 -5.99 2.90 -5.80
N PRO A 102 -4.90 2.18 -5.47
CA PRO A 102 -4.29 1.23 -6.38
C PRO A 102 -5.21 0.02 -6.59
N ALA A 103 -5.59 -0.23 -7.84
CA ALA A 103 -6.51 -1.28 -8.29
C ALA A 103 -5.89 -2.20 -9.36
N ALA A 104 -4.61 -2.00 -9.70
CA ALA A 104 -3.90 -2.75 -10.74
C ALA A 104 -3.53 -4.20 -10.35
N GLY A 105 -3.71 -4.60 -9.08
CA GLY A 105 -3.34 -5.92 -8.60
C GLY A 105 -4.17 -7.05 -9.21
N ALA A 106 -3.50 -8.04 -9.81
CA ALA A 106 -4.13 -9.23 -10.35
C ALA A 106 -4.69 -10.16 -9.26
N ALA A 107 -5.81 -10.83 -9.57
CA ALA A 107 -6.48 -11.76 -8.68
C ALA A 107 -5.77 -13.12 -8.47
N ALA A 108 -4.75 -13.45 -9.26
CA ALA A 108 -4.10 -14.76 -9.20
C ALA A 108 -3.68 -15.18 -7.77
N ARG A 109 -3.10 -14.26 -6.98
CA ARG A 109 -2.73 -14.52 -5.57
C ARG A 109 -3.93 -14.76 -4.67
N PHE A 110 -5.04 -14.06 -4.93
CA PHE A 110 -6.27 -14.17 -4.17
C PHE A 110 -6.90 -15.58 -4.29
N PHE A 111 -6.70 -16.26 -5.42
CA PHE A 111 -7.18 -17.64 -5.64
C PHE A 111 -6.11 -18.74 -5.45
N CYS A 112 -4.96 -18.42 -4.85
CA CYS A 112 -3.84 -19.36 -4.70
C CYS A 112 -4.22 -20.69 -4.05
N ASP A 113 -5.11 -20.69 -3.05
CA ASP A 113 -5.54 -21.90 -2.36
C ASP A 113 -6.43 -22.80 -3.24
N LEU A 114 -7.22 -22.22 -4.16
CA LEU A 114 -7.96 -22.98 -5.16
C LEU A 114 -7.01 -23.63 -6.18
N GLN A 115 -5.95 -22.91 -6.58
CA GLN A 115 -4.93 -23.46 -7.47
C GLN A 115 -4.21 -24.65 -6.83
N LYS A 116 -3.80 -24.52 -5.55
CA LYS A 116 -3.16 -25.62 -4.80
C LYS A 116 -4.06 -26.85 -4.70
N LEU A 117 -5.35 -26.65 -4.44
CA LEU A 117 -6.33 -27.73 -4.42
C LEU A 117 -6.37 -28.47 -5.77
N ILE A 118 -6.50 -27.74 -6.87
CA ILE A 118 -6.57 -28.32 -8.21
C ILE A 118 -5.30 -29.09 -8.54
N ASN A 119 -4.14 -28.50 -8.26
CA ASN A 119 -2.85 -29.14 -8.51
C ASN A 119 -2.74 -30.46 -7.70
N SER A 120 -3.10 -30.46 -6.42
CA SER A 120 -3.06 -31.67 -5.58
C SER A 120 -3.94 -32.81 -6.11
N ILE A 121 -5.14 -32.46 -6.62
CA ILE A 121 -6.05 -33.44 -7.22
C ILE A 121 -5.51 -33.93 -8.56
N GLU A 122 -5.04 -33.04 -9.44
CA GLU A 122 -4.54 -33.37 -10.78
C GLU A 122 -3.22 -34.15 -10.78
N GLU A 123 -2.34 -33.92 -9.80
CA GLU A 123 -1.11 -34.68 -9.62
C GLU A 123 -1.39 -36.16 -9.32
N THR A 124 -2.46 -36.44 -8.57
CA THR A 124 -2.84 -37.82 -8.22
C THR A 124 -3.79 -38.45 -9.26
N VAL A 125 -4.68 -37.63 -9.83
CA VAL A 125 -5.70 -38.03 -10.81
C VAL A 125 -5.65 -37.11 -12.04
N PRO A 126 -4.63 -37.26 -12.91
CA PRO A 126 -4.46 -36.44 -14.12
C PRO A 126 -5.62 -36.61 -15.13
N GLU A 127 -6.40 -37.69 -15.02
CA GLU A 127 -7.60 -37.93 -15.81
C GLU A 127 -8.66 -36.84 -15.63
N LEU A 128 -8.81 -36.27 -14.42
CA LEU A 128 -9.81 -35.25 -14.13
C LEU A 128 -9.61 -33.98 -14.97
N LYS A 129 -8.35 -33.59 -15.21
CA LYS A 129 -8.00 -32.46 -16.08
C LYS A 129 -8.44 -32.67 -17.54
N LYS A 130 -8.37 -33.91 -18.03
CA LYS A 130 -8.83 -34.22 -19.39
C LYS A 130 -10.35 -34.22 -19.46
N LEU A 131 -11.00 -34.77 -18.44
CA LEU A 131 -12.45 -34.84 -18.35
C LEU A 131 -13.11 -33.48 -18.18
N ILE A 132 -12.50 -32.55 -17.43
CA ILE A 132 -13.05 -31.20 -17.28
C ILE A 132 -13.02 -30.41 -18.60
N ASN A 133 -11.98 -30.64 -19.41
CA ASN A 133 -11.89 -30.15 -20.78
C ASN A 133 -12.76 -30.93 -21.78
N LYS A 134 -13.64 -31.82 -21.29
CA LYS A 134 -14.55 -32.67 -22.06
C LYS A 134 -13.85 -33.55 -23.11
N ASN A 135 -12.61 -33.93 -22.85
CA ASN A 135 -11.91 -34.90 -23.70
C ASN A 135 -12.34 -36.32 -23.32
N GLU A 136 -12.74 -37.11 -24.32
CA GLU A 136 -12.98 -38.55 -24.13
C GLU A 136 -11.66 -39.27 -23.83
N ILE A 137 -11.65 -40.04 -22.75
CA ILE A 137 -10.50 -40.85 -22.35
C ILE A 137 -10.95 -42.24 -21.94
N ILE A 138 -10.19 -43.25 -22.33
CA ILE A 138 -10.45 -44.63 -21.93
C ILE A 138 -9.74 -44.88 -20.60
N ILE A 139 -10.51 -44.98 -19.52
CA ILE A 139 -10.02 -45.35 -18.19
C ILE A 139 -10.34 -46.84 -17.96
N ASN A 140 -9.32 -47.64 -17.73
CA ASN A 140 -9.50 -49.07 -17.40
C ASN A 140 -10.04 -49.26 -15.97
N ASP A 141 -10.64 -50.41 -15.69
CA ASP A 141 -11.31 -50.68 -14.41
C ASP A 141 -10.37 -50.58 -13.19
N LYS A 142 -9.13 -51.06 -13.33
CA LYS A 142 -8.13 -50.99 -12.25
C LYS A 142 -7.85 -49.54 -11.87
N ARG A 143 -7.61 -48.69 -12.86
CA ARG A 143 -7.34 -47.25 -12.65
C ARG A 143 -8.58 -46.54 -12.14
N ARG A 144 -9.77 -46.85 -12.66
CA ARG A 144 -11.05 -46.32 -12.16
C ARG A 144 -11.23 -46.58 -10.67
N ASN A 145 -10.98 -47.80 -10.20
CA ASN A 145 -11.05 -48.14 -8.77
C ASN A 145 -10.02 -47.36 -7.94
N GLN A 146 -8.79 -47.21 -8.43
CA GLN A 146 -7.77 -46.39 -7.74
C GLN A 146 -8.19 -44.93 -7.60
N ILE A 147 -8.81 -44.35 -8.63
CA ILE A 147 -9.33 -42.98 -8.59
C ILE A 147 -10.43 -42.87 -7.55
N ILE A 148 -11.37 -43.82 -7.54
CA ILE A 148 -12.48 -43.87 -6.58
C ILE A 148 -11.95 -43.98 -5.14
N ASP A 149 -10.99 -44.86 -4.89
CA ASP A 149 -10.38 -45.04 -3.58
C ASP A 149 -9.67 -43.77 -3.12
N TYR A 150 -8.95 -43.10 -4.02
CA TYR A 150 -8.34 -41.80 -3.70
C TYR A 150 -9.39 -40.76 -3.33
N LEU A 151 -10.42 -40.57 -4.16
CA LEU A 151 -11.46 -39.58 -3.90
C LEU A 151 -12.24 -39.86 -2.62
N ASN A 152 -12.48 -41.13 -2.27
CA ASN A 152 -13.10 -41.49 -1.00
C ASN A 152 -12.24 -41.10 0.21
N ASN A 153 -10.91 -41.19 0.09
CA ASN A 153 -9.98 -40.85 1.16
C ASN A 153 -9.54 -39.38 1.14
N PHE A 154 -9.85 -38.64 0.08
CA PHE A 154 -9.49 -37.23 -0.06
C PHE A 154 -10.29 -36.38 0.92
N ILE A 155 -9.60 -35.65 1.80
CA ILE A 155 -10.25 -34.82 2.81
C ILE A 155 -10.54 -33.44 2.21
N LEU A 156 -11.83 -33.12 2.04
CA LEU A 156 -12.24 -31.79 1.63
C LEU A 156 -12.15 -30.84 2.83
N SER A 157 -11.52 -29.68 2.67
CA SER A 157 -11.49 -28.67 3.73
C SER A 157 -12.86 -28.01 3.91
N SER A 158 -13.19 -27.59 5.13
CA SER A 158 -14.43 -26.87 5.45
C SER A 158 -14.57 -25.54 4.68
N PHE A 159 -13.44 -24.94 4.26
CA PHE A 159 -13.39 -23.77 3.38
C PHE A 159 -14.06 -24.04 2.02
N LEU A 160 -13.88 -25.23 1.45
CA LEU A 160 -14.40 -25.58 0.13
C LEU A 160 -15.90 -25.92 0.15
N GLU A 161 -16.39 -26.49 1.26
CA GLU A 161 -17.84 -26.68 1.45
C GLU A 161 -18.60 -25.35 1.50
N LYS A 162 -17.99 -24.29 2.05
CA LYS A 162 -18.56 -22.94 2.01
C LYS A 162 -18.53 -22.35 0.60
N THR A 163 -17.50 -22.66 -0.20
CA THR A 163 -17.40 -22.24 -1.61
C THR A 163 -18.59 -22.75 -2.43
N MET A 164 -18.98 -24.02 -2.24
CA MET A 164 -20.17 -24.62 -2.89
C MET A 164 -21.47 -23.90 -2.54
N ASN A 165 -21.53 -23.26 -1.37
CA ASN A 165 -22.73 -22.62 -0.86
C ASN A 165 -22.88 -21.13 -1.25
N SER A 166 -21.84 -20.53 -1.82
CA SER A 166 -21.86 -19.14 -2.28
C SER A 166 -22.91 -18.95 -3.39
N LYS A 167 -23.65 -17.83 -3.34
CA LYS A 167 -24.68 -17.49 -4.35
C LYS A 167 -24.08 -17.22 -5.73
N LEU A 168 -22.79 -16.92 -5.81
CA LEU A 168 -22.06 -16.62 -7.03
C LEU A 168 -22.23 -17.68 -8.14
N TYR A 169 -22.44 -18.96 -7.77
CA TYR A 169 -22.44 -20.07 -8.74
C TYR A 169 -23.61 -21.05 -8.56
N LYS A 170 -24.48 -20.81 -7.58
CA LYS A 170 -25.76 -21.53 -7.46
C LYS A 170 -26.59 -21.17 -8.69
N ASN A 171 -26.86 -22.16 -9.54
CA ASN A 171 -27.59 -22.10 -10.83
C ASN A 171 -26.75 -21.98 -12.11
N ASN A 172 -25.43 -22.23 -12.08
CA ASN A 172 -24.68 -22.36 -13.32
C ASN A 172 -24.82 -23.78 -13.92
N ASN A 173 -25.71 -23.94 -14.91
CA ASN A 173 -25.99 -25.24 -15.55
C ASN A 173 -24.73 -25.91 -16.10
N THR A 174 -23.73 -25.14 -16.57
CA THR A 174 -22.49 -25.69 -17.13
C THR A 174 -21.66 -26.46 -16.10
N ILE A 175 -21.67 -26.03 -14.83
CA ILE A 175 -20.98 -26.73 -13.74
C ILE A 175 -21.66 -28.07 -13.48
N PHE A 176 -22.99 -28.10 -13.43
CA PHE A 176 -23.76 -29.32 -13.22
C PHE A 176 -23.55 -30.33 -14.34
N ASP A 177 -23.60 -29.87 -15.59
CA ASP A 177 -23.38 -30.70 -16.78
C ASP A 177 -21.98 -31.29 -16.80
N THR A 178 -20.96 -30.50 -16.45
CA THR A 178 -19.56 -30.95 -16.39
C THR A 178 -19.35 -32.00 -15.30
N VAL A 179 -19.93 -31.81 -14.11
CA VAL A 179 -19.89 -32.80 -13.03
C VAL A 179 -20.56 -34.11 -13.45
N ASN A 180 -21.72 -34.04 -14.11
CA ASN A 180 -22.42 -35.23 -14.60
C ASN A 180 -21.64 -35.96 -15.70
N PHE A 181 -21.01 -35.21 -16.60
CA PHE A 181 -20.11 -35.77 -17.61
C PHE A 181 -18.95 -36.54 -16.97
N ILE A 182 -18.23 -35.92 -16.02
CA ILE A 182 -17.12 -36.56 -15.30
C ILE A 182 -17.59 -37.85 -14.61
N LYS A 183 -18.75 -37.81 -13.94
CA LYS A 183 -19.33 -39.00 -13.30
C LYS A 183 -19.61 -40.12 -14.31
N SER A 184 -20.13 -39.79 -15.49
CA SER A 184 -20.44 -40.81 -16.50
C SER A 184 -19.21 -41.57 -17.00
N GLN A 185 -18.03 -40.95 -16.96
CA GLN A 185 -16.76 -41.55 -17.38
C GLN A 185 -16.08 -42.34 -16.23
N LEU A 186 -16.24 -41.87 -14.99
CA LEU A 186 -15.67 -42.50 -13.80
C LEU A 186 -16.53 -43.62 -13.23
N PHE A 187 -17.85 -43.63 -13.47
CA PHE A 187 -18.77 -44.61 -12.90
C PHE A 187 -19.56 -45.32 -14.00
N ASN A 188 -19.50 -46.66 -14.01
CA ASN A 188 -20.43 -47.48 -14.80
C ASN A 188 -21.85 -47.41 -14.19
N LYS A 189 -22.89 -47.66 -14.99
CA LYS A 189 -24.31 -47.70 -14.53
C LYS A 189 -24.55 -48.63 -13.32
N ASN A 190 -23.68 -49.62 -13.09
CA ASN A 190 -23.79 -50.61 -12.01
C ASN A 190 -22.91 -50.30 -10.78
N THR A 191 -22.10 -49.26 -10.80
CA THR A 191 -21.29 -48.84 -9.65
C THR A 191 -22.16 -48.00 -8.71
N ILE A 192 -22.70 -48.63 -7.66
CA ILE A 192 -23.40 -47.92 -6.59
C ILE A 192 -22.36 -47.18 -5.76
N ILE A 193 -22.07 -45.94 -6.11
CA ILE A 193 -21.31 -45.05 -5.24
C ILE A 193 -22.20 -43.84 -4.94
N LYS A 194 -22.98 -43.99 -3.87
CA LYS A 194 -23.72 -42.93 -3.18
C LYS A 194 -22.85 -42.21 -2.15
N SER A 195 -21.53 -42.08 -2.35
CA SER A 195 -20.76 -41.24 -1.44
C SER A 195 -21.00 -39.77 -1.83
N GLN A 196 -21.90 -39.11 -1.10
CA GLN A 196 -22.12 -37.66 -1.16
C GLN A 196 -20.77 -36.90 -1.14
N HIS A 197 -19.77 -37.48 -0.48
CA HIS A 197 -18.40 -37.02 -0.43
C HIS A 197 -17.72 -36.88 -1.80
N ILE A 198 -17.68 -37.92 -2.64
CA ILE A 198 -17.07 -37.81 -3.98
C ILE A 198 -17.82 -36.77 -4.81
N ASN A 199 -19.15 -36.72 -4.70
CA ASN A 199 -19.93 -35.69 -5.38
C ASN A 199 -19.48 -34.28 -4.97
N ASN A 200 -19.31 -34.04 -3.67
CA ASN A 200 -18.84 -32.75 -3.15
C ASN A 200 -17.42 -32.43 -3.68
N ILE A 201 -16.52 -33.41 -3.77
CA ILE A 201 -15.18 -33.21 -4.33
C ILE A 201 -15.25 -32.83 -5.81
N LEU A 202 -16.03 -33.56 -6.63
CA LEU A 202 -16.16 -33.27 -8.06
C LEU A 202 -16.80 -31.90 -8.33
N VAL A 203 -17.82 -31.55 -7.55
CA VAL A 203 -18.45 -30.21 -7.62
C VAL A 203 -17.42 -29.14 -7.24
N THR A 204 -16.69 -29.32 -6.15
CA THR A 204 -15.66 -28.38 -5.70
C THR A 204 -14.55 -28.21 -6.74
N TYR A 205 -14.04 -29.30 -7.29
CA TYR A 205 -13.01 -29.29 -8.34
C TYR A 205 -13.50 -28.54 -9.59
N THR A 206 -14.75 -28.77 -10.00
CA THR A 206 -15.34 -28.12 -11.17
C THR A 206 -15.56 -26.63 -10.94
N ILE A 207 -16.10 -26.23 -9.78
CA ILE A 207 -16.27 -24.82 -9.40
C ILE A 207 -14.92 -24.12 -9.31
N SER A 208 -13.91 -24.75 -8.70
CA SER A 208 -12.58 -24.15 -8.55
C SER A 208 -11.94 -23.89 -9.92
N ASN A 209 -12.06 -24.82 -10.87
CA ASN A 209 -11.54 -24.63 -12.23
C ASN A 209 -12.29 -23.52 -12.95
N PHE A 210 -13.62 -23.50 -12.85
CA PHE A 210 -14.44 -22.41 -13.40
C PHE A 210 -14.02 -21.04 -12.84
N ILE A 211 -13.78 -20.95 -11.52
CA ILE A 211 -13.34 -19.71 -10.89
C ILE A 211 -11.98 -19.28 -11.44
N LEU A 212 -11.01 -20.19 -11.47
CA LEU A 212 -9.67 -19.85 -11.96
C LEU A 212 -9.70 -19.43 -13.43
N GLU A 213 -10.42 -20.16 -14.28
CA GLU A 213 -10.53 -19.84 -15.71
C GLU A 213 -11.13 -18.45 -15.96
N ASN A 214 -12.17 -18.07 -15.21
CA ASN A 214 -12.92 -16.83 -15.45
C ASN A 214 -12.41 -15.62 -14.66
N TYR A 215 -11.82 -15.82 -13.48
CA TYR A 215 -11.56 -14.72 -12.54
C TYR A 215 -10.10 -14.51 -12.17
N GLN A 216 -9.20 -15.49 -12.35
CA GLN A 216 -7.81 -15.34 -11.87
C GLN A 216 -7.02 -14.24 -12.59
N ASN A 217 -7.39 -13.97 -13.84
CA ASN A 217 -6.69 -13.04 -14.73
C ASN A 217 -7.28 -11.63 -14.74
N ILE A 218 -8.39 -11.40 -14.04
CA ILE A 218 -8.96 -10.05 -13.93
C ILE A 218 -8.40 -9.31 -12.71
N PRO A 219 -8.43 -7.97 -12.70
CA PRO A 219 -8.00 -7.21 -11.55
C PRO A 219 -8.87 -7.50 -10.34
N LYS A 220 -8.25 -7.58 -9.17
CA LYS A 220 -8.94 -7.86 -7.91
C LYS A 220 -10.07 -6.87 -7.63
N ALA A 221 -9.91 -5.62 -8.04
CA ALA A 221 -10.92 -4.58 -7.90
C ALA A 221 -12.29 -4.96 -8.51
N LEU A 222 -12.30 -5.76 -9.57
CA LEU A 222 -13.51 -6.19 -10.27
C LEU A 222 -14.07 -7.51 -9.73
N LEU A 223 -13.39 -8.13 -8.76
CA LEU A 223 -13.89 -9.35 -8.14
C LEU A 223 -15.00 -9.05 -7.14
N PRO A 224 -15.98 -9.96 -7.02
CA PRO A 224 -16.97 -9.91 -5.96
C PRO A 224 -16.30 -10.06 -4.59
N ALA A 225 -16.67 -9.17 -3.68
CA ALA A 225 -16.25 -9.14 -2.29
C ALA A 225 -17.39 -9.51 -1.32
N THR A 226 -18.62 -9.67 -1.82
CA THR A 226 -19.80 -10.04 -1.03
C THR A 226 -20.63 -11.11 -1.72
N ASN A 227 -21.52 -11.76 -0.96
CA ASN A 227 -22.53 -12.70 -1.46
C ASN A 227 -23.59 -12.03 -2.36
N GLU A 228 -23.73 -10.71 -2.28
CA GLU A 228 -24.59 -9.89 -3.14
C GLU A 228 -23.90 -9.53 -4.48
N ASN A 229 -22.70 -10.07 -4.73
CA ASN A 229 -21.87 -9.81 -5.91
C ASN A 229 -21.39 -8.35 -6.02
N ASP A 230 -21.28 -7.62 -4.91
CA ASP A 230 -20.64 -6.31 -4.94
C ASP A 230 -19.15 -6.49 -5.13
N THR A 231 -18.59 -5.77 -6.09
CA THR A 231 -17.16 -5.82 -6.34
C THR A 231 -16.39 -5.02 -5.28
N PHE A 232 -15.11 -5.33 -5.10
CA PHE A 232 -14.21 -4.50 -4.28
C PHE A 232 -14.26 -3.03 -4.71
N LEU A 233 -14.30 -2.76 -6.02
CA LEU A 233 -14.44 -1.42 -6.59
C LEU A 233 -15.75 -0.76 -6.15
N LYS A 234 -16.90 -1.45 -6.28
CA LYS A 234 -18.20 -0.90 -5.85
C LYS A 234 -18.16 -0.52 -4.37
N LEU A 235 -17.75 -1.43 -3.50
CA LEU A 235 -17.70 -1.17 -2.06
C LEU A 235 -16.73 -0.03 -1.74
N LYS A 236 -15.56 0.02 -2.40
CA LYS A 236 -14.59 1.09 -2.18
C LYS A 236 -15.12 2.46 -2.61
N ILE A 237 -15.82 2.55 -3.75
CA ILE A 237 -16.47 3.79 -4.19
C ILE A 237 -17.50 4.24 -3.15
N ILE A 238 -18.31 3.31 -2.64
CA ILE A 238 -19.32 3.59 -1.62
C ILE A 238 -18.68 4.11 -0.33
N GLU A 239 -17.62 3.47 0.16
CA GLU A 239 -16.89 4.01 1.31
C GLU A 239 -16.42 5.46 1.06
N GLN A 240 -15.90 5.79 -0.14
CA GLN A 240 -15.42 7.14 -0.44
C GLN A 240 -16.50 8.20 -0.38
N PHE A 241 -17.76 7.84 -0.63
CA PHE A 241 -18.88 8.77 -0.44
C PHE A 241 -19.07 9.18 1.02
N HIS A 242 -18.74 8.30 1.96
CA HIS A 242 -19.01 8.50 3.38
C HIS A 242 -17.75 8.79 4.23
N LEU A 243 -16.56 8.69 3.64
CA LEU A 243 -15.30 8.68 4.38
C LEU A 243 -14.96 10.02 5.05
N PHE A 244 -14.64 11.04 4.25
CA PHE A 244 -14.32 12.40 4.69
C PHE A 244 -13.98 13.28 3.48
N HIS A 245 -13.95 14.60 3.65
CA HIS A 245 -13.77 15.55 2.54
C HIS A 245 -12.43 15.40 1.79
N SER A 246 -12.51 14.96 0.54
CA SER A 246 -11.45 14.99 -0.47
C SER A 246 -11.88 15.87 -1.68
N LEU A 247 -10.91 16.41 -2.42
CA LEU A 247 -11.14 17.12 -3.69
C LEU A 247 -11.55 16.17 -4.82
N GLY A 248 -11.28 14.89 -4.66
CA GLY A 248 -11.55 13.85 -5.64
C GLY A 248 -10.77 12.58 -5.35
N ASN A 249 -10.94 11.63 -6.25
CA ASN A 249 -10.44 10.27 -6.14
C ASN A 249 -9.65 9.89 -7.40
N VAL A 250 -8.57 9.14 -7.21
CA VAL A 250 -7.76 8.56 -8.28
C VAL A 250 -7.79 7.05 -8.15
N LEU A 251 -8.16 6.37 -9.23
CA LEU A 251 -8.03 4.92 -9.34
C LEU A 251 -6.86 4.59 -10.26
N ILE A 252 -5.90 3.79 -9.78
CA ILE A 252 -4.76 3.34 -10.58
C ILE A 252 -5.02 1.91 -11.04
N VAL A 253 -5.24 1.73 -12.34
CA VAL A 253 -5.69 0.47 -12.94
C VAL A 253 -4.59 -0.16 -13.78
N PRO A 254 -4.72 -1.44 -14.21
CA PRO A 254 -3.74 -2.04 -15.11
C PRO A 254 -3.69 -1.32 -16.48
N PRO A 255 -2.64 -1.52 -17.28
CA PRO A 255 -2.57 -1.04 -18.65
C PRO A 255 -3.81 -1.44 -19.46
N GLU A 256 -4.27 -0.53 -20.33
CA GLU A 256 -5.35 -0.76 -21.29
C GLU A 256 -6.72 -1.06 -20.67
N MET A 257 -6.90 -0.78 -19.37
CA MET A 257 -8.16 -1.00 -18.66
C MET A 257 -8.85 0.30 -18.22
N LYS A 258 -8.29 1.48 -18.52
CA LYS A 258 -8.85 2.78 -18.13
C LYS A 258 -10.34 2.91 -18.45
N ASN A 259 -10.70 2.72 -19.72
CA ASN A 259 -12.09 2.87 -20.18
C ASN A 259 -13.04 1.89 -19.48
N ASN A 260 -12.60 0.65 -19.23
CA ASN A 260 -13.39 -0.36 -18.55
C ASN A 260 -13.72 0.08 -17.12
N PHE A 261 -12.73 0.58 -16.38
CA PHE A 261 -12.92 1.07 -15.02
C PHE A 261 -13.73 2.36 -14.96
N GLU A 262 -13.55 3.28 -15.91
CA GLU A 262 -14.37 4.50 -15.99
C GLU A 262 -15.85 4.15 -16.19
N LEU A 263 -16.18 3.17 -17.04
CA LEU A 263 -17.55 2.68 -17.22
C LEU A 263 -18.09 2.03 -15.94
N GLU A 264 -17.30 1.22 -15.23
CA GLU A 264 -17.73 0.62 -13.98
C GLU A 264 -17.97 1.66 -12.87
N ILE A 265 -17.11 2.66 -12.76
CA ILE A 265 -17.31 3.78 -11.83
C ILE A 265 -18.62 4.51 -12.17
N GLN A 266 -18.85 4.84 -13.44
CA GLN A 266 -20.08 5.50 -13.88
C GLN A 266 -21.33 4.69 -13.54
N LYS A 267 -21.31 3.37 -13.76
CA LYS A 267 -22.42 2.47 -13.38
C LYS A 267 -22.70 2.50 -11.88
N VAL A 268 -21.66 2.46 -11.05
CA VAL A 268 -21.82 2.50 -9.59
C VAL A 268 -22.40 3.86 -9.17
N ILE A 269 -21.85 4.96 -9.69
CA ILE A 269 -22.32 6.31 -9.36
C ILE A 269 -23.76 6.53 -9.83
N SER A 270 -24.14 6.09 -11.04
CA SER A 270 -25.50 6.25 -11.56
C SER A 270 -26.55 5.48 -10.77
N ASN A 271 -26.16 4.34 -10.20
CA ASN A 271 -27.04 3.50 -9.37
C ASN A 271 -27.09 3.96 -7.91
N PHE A 272 -26.19 4.85 -7.50
CA PHE A 272 -26.12 5.36 -6.14
C PHE A 272 -27.09 6.53 -5.94
N THR A 273 -28.35 6.23 -5.63
CA THR A 273 -29.42 7.22 -5.39
C THR A 273 -29.58 7.58 -3.92
N ASP A 274 -28.48 7.88 -3.21
CA ASP A 274 -28.58 8.23 -1.79
C ASP A 274 -28.98 9.71 -1.61
N GLN A 275 -30.29 9.98 -1.67
CA GLN A 275 -30.88 11.31 -1.46
C GLN A 275 -30.62 11.86 -0.04
N LYS A 276 -30.41 10.98 0.96
CA LYS A 276 -30.19 11.36 2.37
C LYS A 276 -28.84 12.04 2.60
N TYR A 277 -27.82 11.64 1.85
CA TYR A 277 -26.50 12.26 1.94
C TYR A 277 -26.46 13.60 1.18
N ILE A 278 -27.17 13.69 0.05
CA ILE A 278 -27.35 14.94 -0.71
C ILE A 278 -27.98 16.05 0.15
N SER A 279 -28.84 15.72 1.12
CA SER A 279 -29.52 16.68 1.99
C SER A 279 -28.75 17.09 3.26
N ASN A 280 -27.76 16.30 3.70
CA ASN A 280 -26.97 16.58 4.91
C ASN A 280 -25.66 17.35 4.63
N ILE A 281 -25.41 17.69 3.37
CA ILE A 281 -24.26 18.49 2.95
C ILE A 281 -24.60 19.97 3.14
N ASP A 282 -23.75 20.68 3.89
CA ASP A 282 -23.85 22.10 4.16
C ASP A 282 -24.06 22.93 2.87
N ASN A 283 -25.18 23.65 2.77
CA ASN A 283 -25.63 24.37 1.57
C ASN A 283 -24.67 25.50 1.13
N ASN A 284 -23.65 25.81 1.92
CA ASN A 284 -22.72 26.92 1.70
C ASN A 284 -21.54 26.61 0.76
N VAL A 285 -21.36 25.35 0.35
CA VAL A 285 -20.33 24.98 -0.63
C VAL A 285 -20.89 23.90 -1.55
N ASN A 286 -20.70 24.06 -2.86
CA ASN A 286 -21.23 23.17 -3.89
C ASN A 286 -20.44 21.84 -3.94
N TYR A 287 -20.50 21.04 -2.87
CA TYR A 287 -19.71 19.82 -2.66
C TYR A 287 -20.13 18.63 -3.53
N LYS A 288 -21.31 18.68 -4.17
CA LYS A 288 -21.79 17.66 -5.12
C LYS A 288 -20.80 17.34 -6.26
N ASN A 289 -19.91 18.29 -6.58
CA ASN A 289 -18.96 18.14 -7.68
C ASN A 289 -17.63 17.46 -7.28
N TYR A 290 -17.23 17.43 -6.00
CA TYR A 290 -15.88 17.00 -5.60
C TYR A 290 -15.80 15.53 -5.17
N VAL A 291 -16.80 15.02 -4.43
CA VAL A 291 -16.85 13.59 -4.03
C VAL A 291 -17.04 12.67 -5.25
N ASN A 292 -17.61 13.20 -6.34
CA ASN A 292 -17.84 12.51 -7.61
C ASN A 292 -16.68 12.60 -8.62
N ASN A 293 -15.62 13.35 -8.34
CA ASN A 293 -14.54 13.52 -9.31
C ASN A 293 -13.57 12.34 -9.24
N TRP A 294 -13.83 11.32 -10.05
CA TRP A 294 -12.97 10.14 -10.21
C TRP A 294 -12.12 10.29 -11.46
N ILE A 295 -10.81 10.17 -11.28
CA ILE A 295 -9.84 10.10 -12.38
C ILE A 295 -9.25 8.71 -12.41
N VAL A 296 -9.16 8.12 -13.59
CA VAL A 296 -8.53 6.82 -13.81
C VAL A 296 -7.18 7.03 -14.49
N LEU A 297 -6.13 6.58 -13.81
CA LEU A 297 -4.76 6.51 -14.31
C LEU A 297 -4.38 5.05 -14.52
N GLU A 298 -3.50 4.77 -15.49
CA GLU A 298 -3.00 3.43 -15.73
C GLU A 298 -1.61 3.28 -15.13
N GLN A 299 -1.35 2.14 -14.49
CA GLN A 299 0.02 1.72 -14.18
C GLN A 299 0.65 1.23 -15.49
N GLY A 300 1.20 2.16 -16.28
CA GLY A 300 1.70 1.91 -17.64
C GLY A 300 2.76 0.82 -17.74
N PHE A 301 3.01 0.33 -18.96
CA PHE A 301 4.04 -0.67 -19.26
C PHE A 301 5.45 -0.22 -18.86
N ASP A 302 5.70 1.09 -18.86
CA ASP A 302 6.93 1.73 -18.41
C ASP A 302 7.17 1.64 -16.90
N LEU A 303 6.11 1.37 -16.12
CA LEU A 303 6.16 1.06 -14.69
C LEU A 303 6.27 -0.45 -14.41
N SER A 304 6.39 -1.27 -15.46
CA SER A 304 6.63 -2.71 -15.36
C SER A 304 8.12 -3.03 -15.48
N THR A 305 8.50 -4.20 -14.96
CA THR A 305 9.81 -4.82 -15.16
C THR A 305 9.64 -6.14 -15.92
N ILE A 306 10.76 -6.76 -16.28
CA ILE A 306 10.78 -8.06 -16.94
C ILE A 306 11.02 -9.17 -15.90
N ARG A 307 10.47 -10.34 -16.15
CA ARG A 307 10.81 -11.57 -15.42
C ARG A 307 12.13 -12.12 -15.93
N PHE A 308 12.94 -12.63 -15.03
CA PHE A 308 14.15 -13.37 -15.32
C PHE A 308 14.04 -14.79 -14.78
N HIS A 309 14.72 -15.73 -15.41
CA HIS A 309 15.03 -17.01 -14.81
C HIS A 309 15.98 -16.82 -13.62
N ILE A 310 16.11 -17.84 -12.76
CA ILE A 310 17.04 -17.78 -11.61
C ILE A 310 18.50 -17.65 -12.07
N ASP A 311 18.83 -18.04 -13.30
CA ASP A 311 20.16 -17.85 -13.91
C ASP A 311 20.38 -16.43 -14.46
N GLY A 312 19.40 -15.53 -14.30
CA GLY A 312 19.45 -14.13 -14.73
C GLY A 312 19.07 -13.91 -16.19
N LYS A 313 18.73 -14.93 -16.98
CA LYS A 313 18.28 -14.71 -18.37
C LYS A 313 16.83 -14.19 -18.43
N PRO A 314 16.46 -13.30 -19.37
CA PRO A 314 15.08 -12.90 -19.57
C PRO A 314 14.15 -14.08 -19.80
N TYR A 315 13.00 -14.08 -19.14
CA TYR A 315 11.95 -15.07 -19.37
C TYR A 315 11.13 -14.69 -20.60
N LEU A 316 11.01 -15.61 -21.55
CA LEU A 316 10.18 -15.44 -22.74
C LEU A 316 8.88 -16.25 -22.62
N ASP A 317 7.77 -15.69 -23.08
CA ASP A 317 6.49 -16.39 -23.18
C ASP A 317 6.47 -17.39 -24.34
N SER A 318 5.35 -18.11 -24.51
CA SER A 318 5.16 -19.09 -25.59
C SER A 318 5.28 -18.51 -27.00
N ASN A 319 5.12 -17.19 -27.13
CA ASN A 319 5.19 -16.47 -28.39
C ASN A 319 6.59 -15.86 -28.63
N GLY A 320 7.54 -16.10 -27.72
CA GLY A 320 8.90 -15.55 -27.77
C GLY A 320 9.00 -14.08 -27.34
N ASN A 321 7.94 -13.52 -26.76
CA ASN A 321 7.95 -12.17 -26.20
C ASN A 321 8.48 -12.16 -24.79
N ILE A 322 9.11 -11.07 -24.36
CA ILE A 322 9.51 -10.90 -22.96
C ILE A 322 8.28 -10.91 -22.03
N SER A 323 8.39 -11.66 -20.94
CA SER A 323 7.36 -11.71 -19.91
C SER A 323 7.47 -10.51 -18.97
N LEU A 324 6.41 -9.71 -18.91
CA LEU A 324 6.31 -8.51 -18.07
C LEU A 324 5.61 -8.75 -16.75
N VAL A 325 6.11 -8.10 -15.70
CA VAL A 325 5.50 -8.05 -14.39
C VAL A 325 5.52 -6.62 -13.87
N SER A 326 4.51 -6.22 -13.12
CA SER A 326 4.54 -4.92 -12.41
C SER A 326 5.81 -4.86 -11.55
N ALA A 327 6.56 -3.76 -11.58
CA ALA A 327 7.80 -3.61 -10.80
C ALA A 327 7.53 -3.28 -9.32
N GLY A 328 6.37 -3.68 -8.82
CA GLY A 328 5.90 -3.43 -7.47
C GLY A 328 5.03 -2.19 -7.37
N HIS A 329 4.47 -1.99 -6.18
CA HIS A 329 3.67 -0.81 -5.89
C HIS A 329 4.54 0.42 -5.58
N GLY A 330 5.86 0.27 -5.35
CA GLY A 330 6.78 1.40 -5.23
C GLY A 330 6.79 2.31 -6.45
N GLU A 331 6.45 1.78 -7.63
CA GLU A 331 6.34 2.53 -8.88
C GLU A 331 5.22 3.56 -8.92
N LEU A 332 4.27 3.47 -8.00
CA LEU A 332 3.18 4.45 -7.89
C LEU A 332 3.71 5.86 -7.64
N ILE A 333 4.92 6.03 -7.08
CA ILE A 333 5.54 7.34 -6.89
C ILE A 333 5.69 8.14 -8.19
N HIS A 334 5.84 7.46 -9.33
CA HIS A 334 6.01 8.11 -10.62
C HIS A 334 4.71 8.75 -11.12
N LEU A 335 3.55 8.28 -10.64
CA LEU A 335 2.23 8.81 -10.97
C LEU A 335 1.83 9.99 -10.07
N PHE A 336 2.55 10.26 -8.98
CA PHE A 336 2.15 11.32 -8.03
C PHE A 336 2.20 12.72 -8.64
N ASN A 337 3.11 12.96 -9.61
CA ASN A 337 3.12 14.22 -10.36
C ASN A 337 1.86 14.36 -11.22
N ASP A 338 1.45 13.29 -11.92
CA ASP A 338 0.24 13.28 -12.75
C ASP A 338 -1.02 13.49 -11.90
N ILE A 339 -1.05 12.93 -10.68
CA ILE A 339 -2.10 13.20 -9.69
C ILE A 339 -2.12 14.67 -9.30
N ALA A 340 -0.95 15.25 -8.97
CA ALA A 340 -0.82 16.66 -8.60
C ALA A 340 -1.13 17.63 -9.75
N ASP A 341 -0.98 17.19 -11.01
CA ASP A 341 -1.39 17.93 -12.21
C ASP A 341 -2.90 17.84 -12.46
N SER A 342 -3.47 16.66 -12.25
CA SER A 342 -4.91 16.41 -12.39
C SER A 342 -5.73 17.13 -11.31
N PHE A 343 -5.14 17.33 -10.13
CA PHE A 343 -5.71 18.09 -9.03
C PHE A 343 -4.73 19.21 -8.62
N PRO A 344 -4.68 20.33 -9.36
CA PRO A 344 -3.73 21.42 -9.09
C PRO A 344 -3.79 21.94 -7.66
N GLU A 345 -4.98 21.95 -7.09
CA GLU A 345 -5.26 22.44 -5.74
C GLU A 345 -4.98 21.41 -4.63
N ALA A 346 -4.67 20.17 -4.98
CA ALA A 346 -4.32 19.15 -4.00
C ALA A 346 -2.91 19.36 -3.48
N GLU A 347 -2.79 19.47 -2.17
CA GLU A 347 -1.50 19.53 -1.46
C GLU A 347 -1.17 18.22 -0.75
N CYS A 348 -2.17 17.36 -0.59
CA CYS A 348 -2.10 16.15 0.21
C CYS A 348 -2.62 14.96 -0.59
N LEU A 349 -2.02 13.78 -0.39
CA LEU A 349 -2.50 12.52 -0.93
C LEU A 349 -2.73 11.51 0.19
N HIS A 350 -3.83 10.77 0.08
CA HIS A 350 -4.16 9.65 0.93
C HIS A 350 -4.22 8.38 0.10
N ILE A 351 -3.50 7.33 0.50
CA ILE A 351 -3.49 6.03 -0.20
C ILE A 351 -4.22 4.99 0.64
N ARG A 352 -5.09 4.22 -0.04
CA ARG A 352 -5.81 3.08 0.53
C ARG A 352 -5.73 1.87 -0.40
N ASN A 353 -5.69 0.69 0.20
CA ASN A 353 -5.82 -0.56 -0.52
C ASN A 353 -7.27 -0.83 -0.99
N ILE A 354 -7.39 -1.34 -2.22
CA ILE A 354 -8.67 -1.74 -2.81
C ILE A 354 -9.32 -2.92 -2.08
N ASP A 355 -8.51 -3.79 -1.49
CA ASP A 355 -8.93 -5.05 -0.84
C ASP A 355 -9.11 -4.95 0.67
N ASN A 356 -8.93 -3.76 1.26
CA ASN A 356 -9.24 -3.49 2.67
C ASN A 356 -10.62 -2.83 2.78
N ILE A 357 -11.66 -3.58 3.12
CA ILE A 357 -13.05 -3.08 3.17
C ILE A 357 -13.42 -2.72 4.61
N ILE A 358 -13.58 -1.44 4.89
CA ILE A 358 -13.84 -0.93 6.26
C ILE A 358 -15.33 -0.69 6.54
N GLY A 359 -16.15 -0.53 5.48
CA GLY A 359 -17.56 -0.18 5.62
C GLY A 359 -17.85 1.31 5.78
N THR A 360 -19.09 1.62 6.21
CA THR A 360 -19.61 2.98 6.31
C THR A 360 -20.19 3.32 7.69
N GLN A 361 -19.84 2.60 8.76
CA GLN A 361 -20.32 3.01 10.08
C GLN A 361 -19.57 4.26 10.54
N GLU A 362 -20.25 5.07 11.35
CA GLU A 362 -19.75 6.38 11.82
C GLU A 362 -18.40 6.25 12.54
N THR A 363 -18.20 5.18 13.31
CA THR A 363 -16.94 4.95 14.05
C THR A 363 -15.73 4.77 13.14
N GLN A 364 -15.86 4.10 11.99
CA GLN A 364 -14.76 3.98 11.02
C GLN A 364 -14.51 5.31 10.30
N GLN A 365 -15.58 6.05 9.96
CA GLN A 365 -15.47 7.36 9.34
C GLN A 365 -14.74 8.34 10.26
N ASP A 366 -15.14 8.42 11.53
CA ASP A 366 -14.55 9.29 12.54
C ASP A 366 -13.07 8.99 12.78
N ALA A 367 -12.72 7.71 12.93
CA ALA A 367 -11.34 7.30 13.16
C ALA A 367 -10.42 7.78 12.02
N LEU A 368 -10.88 7.69 10.77
CA LEU A 368 -10.10 8.14 9.64
C LEU A 368 -10.11 9.66 9.46
N LEU A 369 -11.25 10.31 9.70
CA LEU A 369 -11.35 11.76 9.72
C LEU A 369 -10.38 12.36 10.75
N ASN A 370 -10.27 11.76 11.93
CA ASN A 370 -9.32 12.17 12.95
C ASN A 370 -7.88 12.04 12.48
N LEU A 371 -7.54 10.94 11.78
CA LEU A 371 -6.19 10.75 11.23
C LEU A 371 -5.86 11.83 10.19
N SER A 372 -6.81 12.12 9.30
CA SER A 372 -6.72 13.20 8.31
C SER A 372 -6.56 14.58 8.96
N LYS A 373 -7.31 14.87 10.03
CA LYS A 373 -7.18 16.11 10.80
C LYS A 373 -5.77 16.27 11.38
N VAL A 374 -5.22 15.22 12.01
CA VAL A 374 -3.87 15.27 12.57
C VAL A 374 -2.82 15.48 11.50
N PHE A 375 -2.92 14.76 10.38
CA PHE A 375 -2.02 15.00 9.25
C PHE A 375 -2.03 16.47 8.80
N LYS A 376 -3.22 17.06 8.62
CA LYS A 376 -3.37 18.48 8.22
C LYS A 376 -2.79 19.45 9.25
N VAL A 377 -2.94 19.15 10.53
CA VAL A 377 -2.43 19.98 11.65
C VAL A 377 -0.92 19.91 11.75
N VAL A 378 -0.35 18.70 11.73
CA VAL A 378 1.11 18.51 11.74
C VAL A 378 1.72 19.19 10.52
N ARG A 379 1.10 19.05 9.35
CA ARG A 379 1.51 19.78 8.16
C ARG A 379 1.50 21.30 8.39
N GLN A 380 0.42 21.87 8.91
CA GLN A 380 0.37 23.31 9.20
C GLN A 380 1.47 23.77 10.16
N CYS A 381 1.76 22.98 11.21
CA CYS A 381 2.88 23.23 12.11
C CYS A 381 4.21 23.24 11.34
N LEU A 382 4.44 22.24 10.49
CA LEU A 382 5.67 22.12 9.71
C LEU A 382 5.83 23.29 8.72
N GLU A 383 4.77 23.70 8.03
CA GLU A 383 4.82 24.85 7.13
C GLU A 383 5.11 26.16 7.87
N TYR A 384 4.56 26.33 9.07
CA TYR A 384 4.91 27.47 9.92
C TYR A 384 6.40 27.44 10.31
N LEU A 385 6.90 26.28 10.75
CA LEU A 385 8.30 26.11 11.12
C LEU A 385 9.23 26.35 9.93
N ARG A 386 8.95 25.75 8.77
CA ARG A 386 9.70 25.95 7.52
C ARG A 386 9.85 27.45 7.21
N LEU A 387 8.75 28.20 7.23
CA LEU A 387 8.76 29.64 7.01
C LEU A 387 9.64 30.39 8.01
N GLN A 388 9.50 30.11 9.31
CA GLN A 388 10.29 30.78 10.35
C GLN A 388 11.78 30.47 10.25
N ILE A 389 12.13 29.20 10.02
CA ILE A 389 13.53 28.79 9.87
C ILE A 389 14.13 29.42 8.63
N GLN A 390 13.39 29.52 7.53
CA GLN A 390 13.89 30.16 6.32
C GLN A 390 14.15 31.66 6.50
N ILE A 391 13.27 32.38 7.20
CA ILE A 391 13.48 33.81 7.51
C ILE A 391 14.82 34.00 8.26
N ILE A 392 15.19 33.04 9.12
CA ILE A 392 16.48 33.02 9.82
C ILE A 392 17.62 32.72 8.86
N VAL A 393 17.46 31.71 7.99
CA VAL A 393 18.50 31.28 7.03
C VAL A 393 18.81 32.37 5.99
N GLU A 394 17.79 33.05 5.46
CA GLU A 394 17.96 34.12 4.45
C GLU A 394 18.58 35.37 5.06
N ASN A 395 18.29 35.68 6.31
CA ASN A 395 18.86 36.83 6.99
C ASN A 395 20.23 36.47 7.57
N LYS A 396 21.29 36.75 6.81
CA LYS A 396 22.67 36.47 7.22
C LYS A 396 23.07 37.00 8.60
N ASN A 397 22.45 38.09 9.06
CA ASN A 397 22.70 38.67 10.38
C ASN A 397 22.04 37.86 11.53
N ASN A 398 21.03 37.05 11.23
CA ASN A 398 20.33 36.21 12.20
C ASN A 398 20.94 34.81 12.34
N LEU A 399 21.88 34.42 11.48
CA LEU A 399 22.45 33.06 11.50
C LEU A 399 23.27 32.76 12.77
N HIS A 400 23.77 33.78 13.47
CA HIS A 400 24.40 33.63 14.79
C HIS A 400 23.38 33.51 15.94
N LYS A 401 22.08 33.78 15.70
CA LYS A 401 21.05 33.61 16.72
C LYS A 401 20.82 32.12 16.92
N ALA A 402 21.15 31.64 18.12
CA ALA A 402 20.84 30.27 18.54
C ALA A 402 19.40 30.12 19.07
N LYS A 403 18.52 31.12 18.85
CA LYS A 403 17.18 31.18 19.44
C LYS A 403 16.15 31.83 18.51
N ILE A 404 14.88 31.47 18.67
CA ILE A 404 13.72 32.07 18.01
C ILE A 404 12.79 32.68 19.06
N SER A 405 12.45 33.95 18.90
CA SER A 405 11.48 34.66 19.76
C SER A 405 10.11 34.72 19.06
N ASP A 406 9.42 33.58 19.01
CA ASP A 406 8.11 33.46 18.36
C ASP A 406 7.20 32.55 19.19
N ILE A 407 6.03 33.08 19.57
CA ILE A 407 5.06 32.38 20.43
C ILE A 407 4.42 31.19 19.72
N GLU A 408 4.25 31.24 18.40
CA GLU A 408 3.63 30.14 17.67
C GLU A 408 4.62 28.99 17.45
N VAL A 409 5.90 29.30 17.22
CA VAL A 409 6.96 28.27 17.29
C VAL A 409 6.93 27.58 18.65
N PHE A 410 6.73 28.32 19.74
CA PHE A 410 6.60 27.74 21.08
C PHE A 410 5.37 26.84 21.22
N ASN A 411 4.21 27.32 20.82
CA ASN A 411 2.97 26.54 20.86
C ASN A 411 3.08 25.25 20.04
N ILE A 412 3.69 25.32 18.85
CA ILE A 412 3.96 24.16 17.99
C ILE A 412 4.85 23.15 18.69
N LEU A 413 5.95 23.57 19.31
CA LEU A 413 6.86 22.66 19.98
C LEU A 413 6.25 22.07 21.25
N LEU A 414 5.43 22.84 21.98
CA LEU A 414 4.63 22.29 23.08
C LEU A 414 3.65 21.23 22.58
N TYR A 415 2.96 21.49 21.47
CA TYR A 415 2.06 20.52 20.84
C TYR A 415 2.81 19.25 20.44
N PHE A 416 3.97 19.37 19.78
CA PHE A 416 4.79 18.22 19.41
C PHE A 416 5.35 17.46 20.61
N SER A 417 5.76 18.14 21.69
CA SER A 417 6.20 17.46 22.91
C SER A 417 5.10 16.60 23.56
N LYS A 418 3.83 16.99 23.40
CA LYS A 418 2.67 16.18 23.83
C LYS A 418 2.47 14.97 22.92
N LEU A 419 2.59 15.13 21.58
CA LEU A 419 2.52 14.00 20.64
C LEU A 419 3.59 12.94 20.92
N ILE A 420 4.80 13.35 21.30
CA ILE A 420 5.90 12.46 21.68
C ILE A 420 5.68 11.84 23.08
N ASN A 421 4.70 12.34 23.85
CA ASN A 421 4.46 11.99 25.24
C ASN A 421 5.70 12.21 26.15
N ASN A 422 6.48 13.27 25.89
CA ASN A 422 7.70 13.56 26.62
C ASN A 422 7.50 14.71 27.64
N ASN A 423 7.09 14.35 28.85
CA ASN A 423 6.85 15.29 29.94
C ASN A 423 8.10 16.09 30.36
N SER A 424 9.30 15.53 30.20
CA SER A 424 10.55 16.23 30.53
C SER A 424 10.81 17.35 29.53
N LEU A 425 10.74 17.04 28.23
CA LEU A 425 10.88 18.01 27.15
C LEU A 425 9.78 19.09 27.23
N HIS A 426 8.54 18.70 27.54
CA HIS A 426 7.42 19.63 27.71
C HIS A 426 7.72 20.68 28.80
N LYS A 427 8.20 20.25 29.97
CA LYS A 427 8.60 21.14 31.07
C LYS A 427 9.79 22.02 30.69
N GLU A 428 10.76 21.46 29.97
CA GLU A 428 11.94 22.19 29.50
C GLU A 428 11.57 23.33 28.55
N LEU A 429 10.66 23.08 27.60
CA LEU A 429 10.09 24.09 26.70
C LEU A 429 9.38 25.20 27.50
N LEU A 430 8.48 24.84 28.42
CA LEU A 430 7.76 25.80 29.27
C LEU A 430 8.72 26.71 30.05
N ASN A 431 9.72 26.13 30.71
CA ASN A 431 10.69 26.87 31.51
C ASN A 431 11.54 27.82 30.65
N CYS A 432 12.03 27.34 29.51
CA CYS A 432 12.85 28.14 28.58
C CYS A 432 12.08 29.36 28.08
N TYR A 433 10.84 29.16 27.64
CA TYR A 433 10.03 30.26 27.11
C TYR A 433 9.59 31.25 28.19
N GLN A 434 9.25 30.78 29.40
CA GLN A 434 8.90 31.67 30.52
C GLN A 434 10.06 32.59 30.93
N GLN A 435 11.29 32.08 30.90
CA GLN A 435 12.49 32.83 31.30
C GLN A 435 12.97 33.79 30.21
N GLU A 436 13.02 33.33 28.96
CA GLU A 436 13.75 34.02 27.90
C GLU A 436 12.86 34.57 26.78
N GLN A 437 11.54 34.29 26.81
CA GLN A 437 10.58 34.61 25.73
C GLN A 437 11.13 34.21 24.34
N SER A 438 11.90 33.13 24.31
CA SER A 438 12.56 32.60 23.13
C SER A 438 12.87 31.12 23.33
N ILE A 439 13.11 30.43 22.22
CA ILE A 439 13.37 28.99 22.21
C ILE A 439 14.72 28.75 21.57
N SER A 440 15.56 27.98 22.24
CA SER A 440 16.86 27.60 21.69
C SER A 440 16.74 26.62 20.52
N PHE A 441 17.63 26.74 19.55
CA PHE A 441 17.81 25.81 18.44
C PHE A 441 17.86 24.36 18.92
N LEU A 442 18.56 24.09 20.02
CA LEU A 442 18.71 22.76 20.59
C LEU A 442 17.36 22.15 20.98
N LEU A 443 16.45 22.94 21.58
CA LEU A 443 15.12 22.46 21.93
C LEU A 443 14.27 22.17 20.69
N ILE A 444 14.42 22.96 19.62
CA ILE A 444 13.75 22.72 18.34
C ILE A 444 14.21 21.39 17.76
N ILE A 445 15.53 21.19 17.64
CA ILE A 445 16.13 19.95 17.14
C ILE A 445 15.75 18.75 18.00
N LYS A 446 15.84 18.88 19.33
CA LYS A 446 15.48 17.81 20.26
C LYS A 446 14.01 17.41 20.10
N THR A 447 13.11 18.37 19.92
CA THR A 447 11.68 18.10 19.73
C THR A 447 11.41 17.43 18.40
N LEU A 448 11.87 18.01 17.29
CA LEU A 448 11.60 17.49 15.95
C LEU A 448 12.33 16.18 15.68
N GLY A 449 13.57 16.07 16.13
CA GLY A 449 14.37 14.86 15.96
C GLY A 449 13.83 13.69 16.78
N GLN A 450 13.24 13.92 17.96
CA GLN A 450 12.50 12.86 18.66
C GLN A 450 11.21 12.49 17.95
N LEU A 451 10.45 13.48 17.46
CA LEU A 451 9.19 13.26 16.74
C LEU A 451 9.38 12.41 15.47
N PHE A 452 10.31 12.82 14.61
CA PHE A 452 10.55 12.19 13.31
C PHE A 452 11.64 11.12 13.32
N HIS A 453 12.34 10.94 14.45
CA HIS A 453 13.50 10.06 14.57
C HIS A 453 14.61 10.44 13.57
N TRP A 454 15.02 11.71 13.62
CA TRP A 454 16.18 12.18 12.87
C TRP A 454 17.48 11.78 13.59
N PRO A 455 18.57 11.47 12.86
CA PRO A 455 19.88 11.24 13.44
C PRO A 455 20.43 12.54 14.06
N LEU A 456 20.24 12.71 15.38
CA LEU A 456 20.59 13.94 16.09
C LEU A 456 22.09 14.26 16.06
N ASP A 457 22.94 13.24 15.87
CA ASP A 457 24.40 13.40 15.76
C ASP A 457 24.81 14.20 14.51
N GLU A 458 23.93 14.38 13.52
CA GLU A 458 24.20 15.25 12.35
C GLU A 458 24.24 16.75 12.72
N PHE A 459 23.74 17.14 13.90
CA PHE A 459 23.59 18.54 14.33
C PHE A 459 24.70 19.03 15.29
N GLN A 460 25.88 18.41 15.28
CA GLN A 460 26.94 18.61 16.29
C GLN A 460 27.65 19.99 16.29
N ASN A 461 27.57 20.78 15.21
CA ASN A 461 28.33 22.04 15.08
C ASN A 461 27.42 23.27 15.04
N TYR A 462 27.19 23.94 16.19
CA TYR A 462 26.36 25.15 16.34
C TYR A 462 26.86 26.39 15.54
N ASN A 463 26.80 26.34 14.21
CA ASN A 463 27.21 27.41 13.30
C ASN A 463 26.15 27.63 12.19
N ILE A 464 26.48 28.48 11.21
CA ILE A 464 25.61 28.78 10.05
C ILE A 464 25.00 27.54 9.37
N THR A 465 25.71 26.41 9.41
CA THR A 465 25.28 25.17 8.76
C THR A 465 24.10 24.49 9.48
N THR A 466 23.86 24.73 10.78
CA THR A 466 22.82 23.98 11.50
C THR A 466 21.39 24.44 11.26
N TRP A 467 21.15 25.74 11.03
CA TRP A 467 19.83 26.22 10.61
C TRP A 467 19.50 25.76 9.18
N ILE A 468 20.52 25.70 8.31
CA ILE A 468 20.38 25.16 6.94
C ILE A 468 20.09 23.67 6.99
N GLN A 469 20.80 22.89 7.80
CA GLN A 469 20.53 21.46 8.01
C GLN A 469 19.13 21.21 8.57
N LEU A 470 18.69 22.04 9.52
CA LEU A 470 17.32 21.94 10.05
C LEU A 470 16.29 22.22 8.97
N LEU A 471 16.50 23.27 8.16
CA LEU A 471 15.61 23.58 7.05
C LEU A 471 15.56 22.42 6.05
N ASP A 472 16.71 21.85 5.68
CA ASP A 472 16.81 20.68 4.79
C ASP A 472 16.00 19.48 5.31
N LYS A 473 16.11 19.15 6.61
CA LYS A 473 15.27 18.09 7.21
C LYS A 473 13.78 18.46 7.25
N LEU A 474 13.44 19.72 7.52
CA LEU A 474 12.05 20.18 7.51
C LEU A 474 11.45 20.17 6.10
N GLU A 475 12.23 20.42 5.06
CA GLU A 475 11.81 20.39 3.65
C GLU A 475 11.43 18.98 3.16
N ASN A 476 11.88 17.93 3.85
CA ASN A 476 11.38 16.58 3.59
C ASN A 476 9.84 16.53 3.73
N PRO A 477 9.15 15.81 2.83
CA PRO A 477 7.70 15.71 2.88
C PRO A 477 7.24 15.00 4.15
N LEU A 478 6.12 15.44 4.72
CA LEU A 478 5.44 14.75 5.82
C LEU A 478 4.79 13.46 5.30
N SER A 479 5.01 12.37 6.02
CA SER A 479 4.33 11.08 5.84
C SER A 479 3.74 10.62 7.17
N VAL A 480 2.43 10.36 7.20
CA VAL A 480 1.71 9.86 8.38
C VAL A 480 1.06 8.53 8.04
N PHE A 481 1.45 7.50 8.78
CA PHE A 481 0.95 6.14 8.64
C PHE A 481 0.06 5.81 9.83
N GLY A 482 -1.21 5.49 9.55
CA GLY A 482 -2.09 4.85 10.53
C GLY A 482 -1.72 3.38 10.63
N VAL A 483 -1.34 2.92 11.82
CA VAL A 483 -0.93 1.54 12.10
C VAL A 483 -1.88 0.90 13.10
N VAL A 484 -2.20 -0.37 12.92
CA VAL A 484 -3.15 -1.08 13.79
C VAL A 484 -2.38 -2.01 14.72
N GLN A 485 -2.92 -2.29 15.91
CA GLN A 485 -2.36 -3.33 16.76
C GLN A 485 -2.29 -4.67 16.00
N LYS A 486 -1.16 -5.37 16.16
CA LYS A 486 -0.89 -6.65 15.49
C LYS A 486 -1.61 -7.79 16.22
N GLU A 487 -2.30 -8.63 15.47
CA GLU A 487 -2.89 -9.87 15.96
C GLU A 487 -2.04 -11.09 15.57
N LYS A 488 -2.22 -12.23 16.25
CA LYS A 488 -1.41 -13.45 16.02
C LYS A 488 -1.38 -13.91 14.56
N ASN A 489 -2.47 -13.72 13.82
CA ASN A 489 -2.59 -14.16 12.43
C ASN A 489 -2.05 -13.12 11.42
N ASP A 490 -1.59 -11.95 11.88
CA ASP A 490 -1.06 -10.91 11.01
C ASP A 490 0.33 -11.26 10.51
N THR A 491 0.38 -11.65 9.25
CA THR A 491 1.60 -11.84 8.47
C THR A 491 1.86 -10.62 7.59
N GLY A 492 3.06 -10.06 7.69
CA GLY A 492 3.56 -8.94 6.89
C GLY A 492 4.41 -7.97 7.70
N GLY A 493 4.88 -6.93 7.01
CA GLY A 493 5.75 -5.90 7.56
C GLY A 493 5.12 -5.00 8.61
N GLY A 494 5.92 -4.06 9.12
CA GLY A 494 5.46 -3.09 10.10
C GLY A 494 6.52 -2.07 10.53
N PRO A 495 6.14 -1.17 11.45
CA PRO A 495 7.02 -0.15 12.00
C PRO A 495 8.23 -0.69 12.77
N VAL A 496 9.43 -0.34 12.33
CA VAL A 496 10.70 -0.73 12.96
C VAL A 496 11.71 0.41 12.92
N PHE A 497 12.68 0.35 13.84
CA PHE A 497 13.93 1.06 13.72
C PHE A 497 14.94 0.18 13.01
N VAL A 498 15.64 0.73 12.03
CA VAL A 498 16.64 0.00 11.23
C VAL A 498 17.95 0.76 11.19
N LYS A 499 19.02 0.01 10.95
CA LYS A 499 20.33 0.58 10.66
C LYS A 499 20.66 0.42 9.18
N LEU A 500 20.80 1.51 8.45
CA LEU A 500 21.11 1.47 7.02
C LEU A 500 22.62 1.25 6.81
N GLN A 501 23.01 0.98 5.56
CA GLN A 501 24.41 0.70 5.18
C GLN A 501 25.37 1.88 5.46
N ASP A 502 24.85 3.11 5.51
CA ASP A 502 25.59 4.31 5.89
C ASP A 502 25.70 4.50 7.41
N ASN A 503 25.28 3.50 8.20
CA ASN A 503 25.14 3.50 9.66
C ASN A 503 24.09 4.46 10.23
N SER A 504 23.27 5.12 9.41
CA SER A 504 22.15 5.89 9.92
C SER A 504 21.13 4.97 10.60
N ASN A 505 20.61 5.40 11.74
CA ASN A 505 19.50 4.76 12.43
C ASN A 505 18.23 5.54 12.09
N ILE A 506 17.27 4.87 11.47
CA ILE A 506 16.04 5.51 10.99
C ILE A 506 14.80 4.73 11.41
N LYS A 507 13.68 5.43 11.41
CA LYS A 507 12.34 4.85 11.50
C LYS A 507 11.90 4.40 10.11
N LEU A 508 11.41 3.18 9.97
CA LEU A 508 11.04 2.58 8.69
C LEU A 508 9.80 1.69 8.82
N CYS A 509 8.88 1.76 7.87
CA CYS A 509 7.85 0.75 7.69
C CYS A 509 8.40 -0.36 6.79
N LEU A 510 9.00 -1.39 7.39
CA LEU A 510 9.74 -2.44 6.68
C LEU A 510 8.83 -3.60 6.30
N GLU A 511 8.92 -4.09 5.07
CA GLU A 511 8.29 -5.34 4.63
C GLU A 511 9.17 -6.56 4.96
N MET A 512 8.53 -7.67 5.32
CA MET A 512 9.25 -8.90 5.73
C MET A 512 10.30 -9.38 4.72
N PRO A 513 10.11 -9.32 3.38
CA PRO A 513 11.13 -9.75 2.43
C PRO A 513 12.46 -8.97 2.49
N HIS A 514 12.48 -7.76 3.07
CA HIS A 514 13.72 -7.01 3.31
C HIS A 514 14.37 -7.35 4.65
N ALA A 515 13.71 -8.12 5.52
CA ALA A 515 14.28 -8.55 6.78
C ALA A 515 14.99 -9.91 6.61
N SER A 516 16.08 -10.13 7.36
CA SER A 516 16.70 -11.45 7.42
C SER A 516 15.71 -12.48 8.00
N GLU A 517 15.90 -13.78 7.75
CA GLU A 517 15.04 -14.82 8.33
C GLU A 517 15.02 -14.76 9.87
N ASN A 518 16.18 -14.44 10.47
CA ASN A 518 16.30 -14.26 11.90
C ASN A 518 15.49 -13.04 12.39
N ASP A 519 15.58 -11.91 11.69
CA ASP A 519 14.82 -10.72 12.04
C ASP A 519 13.32 -10.91 11.82
N CYS A 520 12.91 -11.63 10.78
CA CYS A 520 11.53 -12.05 10.57
C CYS A 520 10.98 -12.80 11.79
N LYS A 521 11.73 -13.77 12.33
CA LYS A 521 11.34 -14.53 13.53
C LYS A 521 11.31 -13.65 14.78
N ASN A 522 12.34 -12.83 14.98
CA ASN A 522 12.52 -12.04 16.19
C ASN A 522 11.58 -10.82 16.29
N TYR A 523 11.19 -10.24 15.16
CA TYR A 523 10.42 -9.00 15.11
C TYR A 523 9.00 -9.22 14.58
N PHE A 524 8.82 -9.96 13.48
CA PHE A 524 7.52 -10.07 12.81
C PHE A 524 6.74 -11.37 13.07
N GLY A 525 7.37 -12.38 13.65
CA GLY A 525 6.73 -13.67 13.98
C GLY A 525 5.68 -13.58 15.10
N ASP A 526 5.03 -14.69 15.41
CA ASP A 526 3.96 -14.79 16.42
C ASP A 526 4.34 -14.23 17.81
N ASN A 527 5.61 -14.40 18.19
CA ASN A 527 6.18 -13.89 19.45
C ASN A 527 7.20 -12.76 19.18
N GLY A 528 7.09 -12.11 18.03
CA GLY A 528 7.99 -11.04 17.61
C GLY A 528 7.78 -9.75 18.42
N LYS A 529 8.80 -8.90 18.44
CA LYS A 529 8.77 -7.61 19.17
C LYS A 529 7.86 -6.54 18.54
N VAL A 530 7.50 -6.68 17.26
CA VAL A 530 6.66 -5.69 16.57
C VAL A 530 5.24 -5.74 17.11
N THR A 531 4.76 -4.60 17.59
CA THR A 531 3.44 -4.47 18.25
C THR A 531 2.33 -4.04 17.30
N HIS A 532 2.67 -3.48 16.15
CA HIS A 532 1.72 -2.90 15.20
C HIS A 532 1.99 -3.36 13.76
N PHE A 533 0.93 -3.40 12.97
CA PHE A 533 0.93 -3.77 11.57
C PHE A 533 0.59 -2.55 10.69
N ASN A 534 1.13 -2.49 9.47
CA ASN A 534 0.79 -1.45 8.50
C ASN A 534 -0.42 -1.86 7.64
N PRO A 535 -1.63 -1.30 7.89
CA PRO A 535 -2.82 -1.61 7.12
C PRO A 535 -2.86 -0.99 5.72
N VAL A 536 -1.80 -0.26 5.33
CA VAL A 536 -1.79 0.63 4.17
C VAL A 536 -2.85 1.73 4.33
N LEU A 537 -2.62 2.55 5.34
CA LEU A 537 -3.42 3.73 5.61
C LEU A 537 -2.49 4.92 5.76
N VAL A 538 -2.24 5.63 4.65
CA VAL A 538 -1.11 6.56 4.55
C VAL A 538 -1.57 7.91 4.02
N PHE A 539 -1.16 8.98 4.69
CA PHE A 539 -1.31 10.38 4.27
C PHE A 539 0.07 10.99 4.05
N PHE A 540 0.27 11.72 2.96
CA PHE A 540 1.53 12.40 2.71
C PHE A 540 1.37 13.67 1.85
N GLU A 541 2.39 14.52 1.84
CA GLU A 541 2.42 15.76 1.08
C GLU A 541 2.61 15.51 -0.42
N LEU A 542 1.67 15.96 -1.27
CA LEU A 542 1.94 16.13 -2.72
C LEU A 542 2.69 17.41 -3.01
N ARG A 543 2.50 18.40 -2.15
CA ARG A 543 3.13 19.72 -2.26
C ARG A 543 3.61 20.15 -0.89
N THR A 544 4.85 20.64 -0.86
CA THR A 544 5.39 21.40 0.26
C THR A 544 5.20 22.88 -0.02
N HIS A 545 5.45 23.77 0.94
CA HIS A 545 5.46 25.22 0.66
C HIS A 545 6.28 25.57 -0.60
N ASP A 546 5.75 26.48 -1.42
CA ASP A 546 6.55 27.22 -2.40
C ASP A 546 6.99 28.50 -1.72
N ILE A 547 8.28 28.74 -1.53
CA ILE A 547 8.73 29.91 -0.75
C ILE A 547 8.94 31.15 -1.63
N SER A 548 8.53 31.11 -2.88
CA SER A 548 8.61 32.31 -3.71
C SER A 548 7.75 33.43 -3.08
N LYS A 549 8.33 34.61 -2.89
CA LYS A 549 7.61 35.84 -2.49
C LYS A 549 6.59 36.30 -3.55
N ASN A 550 6.33 35.47 -4.55
CA ASN A 550 5.34 35.72 -5.58
C ASN A 550 3.96 35.41 -5.01
N GLU A 551 3.26 36.45 -4.56
CA GLU A 551 1.83 36.41 -4.19
C GLU A 551 0.91 35.81 -5.29
N LYS A 552 1.46 35.54 -6.48
CA LYS A 552 0.77 34.89 -7.60
C LYS A 552 0.58 33.39 -7.41
N GLU A 553 1.47 32.69 -6.71
CA GLU A 553 1.37 31.24 -6.53
C GLU A 553 0.74 30.90 -5.16
N LYS A 554 -0.56 30.60 -5.16
CA LYS A 554 -1.35 30.22 -3.97
C LYS A 554 -1.34 28.72 -3.68
N ILE A 555 -0.41 27.97 -4.27
CA ILE A 555 -0.33 26.51 -4.27
C ILE A 555 1.13 26.13 -4.03
N GLY A 556 1.39 25.17 -3.14
CA GLY A 556 2.74 24.73 -2.82
C GLY A 556 3.53 24.09 -3.98
N LYS A 557 4.85 24.00 -3.81
CA LYS A 557 5.79 23.33 -4.71
C LYS A 557 5.58 21.82 -4.69
N LYS A 558 5.48 21.20 -5.87
CA LYS A 558 5.34 19.74 -6.00
C LYS A 558 6.50 19.00 -5.35
N VAL A 559 6.17 17.95 -4.59
CA VAL A 559 7.14 16.97 -4.11
C VAL A 559 7.45 16.00 -5.24
N ASN A 560 8.72 15.94 -5.65
CA ASN A 560 9.15 14.99 -6.66
C ASN A 560 9.60 13.67 -6.00
N TYR A 561 8.65 12.80 -5.68
CA TYR A 561 8.93 11.51 -5.04
C TYR A 561 9.85 10.60 -5.85
N ALA A 562 9.88 10.72 -7.19
CA ALA A 562 10.83 9.98 -8.00
C ALA A 562 12.30 10.34 -7.70
N LYS A 563 12.58 11.55 -7.21
CA LYS A 563 13.92 11.96 -6.74
C LYS A 563 14.22 11.50 -5.31
N LEU A 564 13.19 11.16 -4.55
CA LEU A 564 13.30 10.58 -3.20
C LEU A 564 13.38 9.06 -3.25
N PHE A 565 13.42 8.46 -4.44
CA PHE A 565 13.66 7.04 -4.62
C PHE A 565 14.98 6.67 -3.96
N ASP A 566 14.91 5.73 -3.03
CA ASP A 566 16.06 5.27 -2.28
C ASP A 566 16.40 3.84 -2.71
N GLU A 567 17.55 3.73 -3.38
CA GLU A 567 18.05 2.47 -3.92
C GLU A 567 18.43 1.46 -2.84
N ARG A 568 18.28 1.76 -1.56
CA ARG A 568 18.46 0.78 -0.48
C ARG A 568 17.24 -0.12 -0.29
N PHE A 569 16.06 0.28 -0.79
CA PHE A 569 14.77 -0.41 -0.57
C PHE A 569 14.29 -1.19 -1.80
N TRP A 570 15.20 -1.79 -2.58
CA TRP A 570 14.81 -2.72 -3.63
C TRP A 570 14.91 -4.18 -3.19
N LEU A 571 13.94 -4.98 -3.67
CA LEU A 571 13.80 -6.40 -3.42
C LEU A 571 14.12 -7.22 -4.65
N LEU A 572 14.89 -8.29 -4.47
CA LEU A 572 14.88 -9.43 -5.38
C LEU A 572 13.68 -10.32 -5.05
N THR A 573 12.59 -10.15 -5.80
CA THR A 573 11.42 -10.99 -5.66
C THR A 573 11.62 -12.29 -6.43
N GLN A 574 11.59 -13.43 -5.73
CA GLN A 574 11.55 -14.77 -6.33
C GLN A 574 10.13 -15.32 -6.27
N ARG A 575 9.62 -15.82 -7.40
CA ARG A 575 8.25 -16.32 -7.56
C ARG A 575 8.21 -17.49 -8.51
N GLU A 576 7.05 -18.11 -8.62
CA GLU A 576 6.74 -19.05 -9.69
C GLU A 576 5.86 -18.36 -10.73
N HIS A 577 6.14 -18.60 -12.01
CA HIS A 577 5.34 -18.14 -13.13
C HIS A 577 5.19 -19.30 -14.12
N MET A 578 3.95 -19.76 -14.31
CA MET A 578 3.62 -20.88 -15.20
C MET A 578 4.42 -22.15 -14.87
N GLY A 579 4.54 -22.53 -13.59
CA GLY A 579 5.29 -23.73 -13.18
C GLY A 579 6.81 -23.52 -13.09
N ASN A 580 7.33 -22.37 -13.53
CA ASN A 580 8.76 -22.12 -13.59
C ASN A 580 9.17 -21.09 -12.53
N PRO A 581 10.27 -21.31 -11.80
CA PRO A 581 10.79 -20.29 -10.90
C PRO A 581 11.36 -19.12 -11.69
N VAL A 582 11.00 -17.91 -11.27
CA VAL A 582 11.38 -16.64 -11.87
C VAL A 582 11.80 -15.67 -10.78
N CYS A 583 12.59 -14.68 -11.14
CA CYS A 583 12.92 -13.56 -10.28
C CYS A 583 12.76 -12.23 -11.01
N TYR A 584 12.50 -11.17 -10.26
CA TYR A 584 12.40 -9.82 -10.77
C TYR A 584 12.63 -8.79 -9.66
N HIS A 585 12.97 -7.57 -10.07
CA HIS A 585 13.16 -6.44 -9.18
C HIS A 585 11.82 -5.84 -8.76
N GLU A 586 11.63 -5.61 -7.47
CA GLU A 586 10.41 -5.01 -6.92
C GLU A 586 10.79 -3.88 -5.93
N THR A 587 9.99 -2.83 -5.89
CA THR A 587 10.08 -1.79 -4.86
C THR A 587 8.75 -1.67 -4.11
N VAL A 588 8.84 -1.31 -2.83
CA VAL A 588 7.70 -1.20 -1.93
C VAL A 588 7.45 0.27 -1.63
N LEU A 589 6.28 0.78 -2.02
CA LEU A 589 5.88 2.17 -1.78
C LEU A 589 6.04 2.59 -0.32
N TYR A 590 5.61 1.74 0.61
CA TYR A 590 5.57 2.05 2.04
C TYR A 590 6.95 2.15 2.65
N GLU A 591 7.96 1.51 2.07
CA GLU A 591 9.35 1.72 2.47
C GLU A 591 9.89 3.03 1.85
N LEU A 592 9.50 3.36 0.62
CA LEU A 592 9.94 4.59 -0.05
C LEU A 592 9.35 5.87 0.54
N ILE A 593 8.09 5.85 0.99
CA ILE A 593 7.43 7.02 1.61
C ILE A 593 7.34 6.91 3.13
N GLY A 594 7.53 5.72 3.69
CA GLY A 594 7.49 5.43 5.13
C GLY A 594 8.86 5.19 5.73
N ASN A 595 9.85 6.02 5.37
CA ASN A 595 11.18 6.02 5.97
C ASN A 595 11.56 7.43 6.46
N SER A 596 12.20 7.55 7.62
CA SER A 596 12.63 8.85 8.14
C SER A 596 13.95 9.38 7.54
N ALA A 597 14.54 8.67 6.58
CA ALA A 597 15.72 9.15 5.85
C ALA A 597 15.34 10.26 4.85
N VAL A 598 14.22 10.09 4.16
CA VAL A 598 13.75 11.02 3.11
C VAL A 598 12.37 11.62 3.39
N THR A 599 11.67 11.20 4.45
CA THR A 599 10.39 11.81 4.86
C THR A 599 10.38 12.18 6.35
N ASN A 600 9.53 13.13 6.70
CA ASN A 600 9.17 13.41 8.08
C ASN A 600 8.09 12.41 8.48
N LEU A 601 8.51 11.28 9.07
CA LEU A 601 7.67 10.10 9.27
C LEU A 601 7.03 10.01 10.67
N LEU A 602 5.70 9.87 10.71
CA LEU A 602 4.93 9.52 11.89
C LEU A 602 4.18 8.20 11.72
N PHE A 603 4.20 7.37 12.77
CA PHE A 603 3.28 6.26 12.96
C PHE A 603 2.27 6.62 14.03
N ILE A 604 0.99 6.43 13.75
CA ILE A 604 -0.11 6.71 14.66
C ILE A 604 -0.95 5.46 14.80
N GLU A 605 -1.15 5.00 16.03
CA GLU A 605 -2.06 3.90 16.32
C GLU A 605 -3.49 4.29 15.94
N VAL A 606 -4.14 3.46 15.12
CA VAL A 606 -5.55 3.61 14.74
C VAL A 606 -6.37 2.37 15.12
N PRO A 607 -7.69 2.50 15.28
CA PRO A 607 -8.56 1.37 15.58
C PRO A 607 -8.43 0.24 14.56
N ARG A 608 -8.39 -0.99 15.06
CA ARG A 608 -8.30 -2.21 14.25
C ARG A 608 -9.43 -2.35 13.24
N SER A 609 -10.60 -1.78 13.52
CA SER A 609 -11.76 -1.77 12.62
C SER A 609 -11.52 -1.08 11.27
N LEU A 610 -10.42 -0.32 11.12
CA LEU A 610 -9.98 0.24 9.84
C LEU A 610 -9.18 -0.76 8.98
N PHE A 611 -9.02 -2.00 9.45
CA PHE A 611 -8.25 -3.03 8.79
C PHE A 611 -9.00 -4.37 8.70
N HIS A 612 -9.68 -4.57 7.57
CA HIS A 612 -10.29 -5.83 7.16
C HIS A 612 -9.84 -6.19 5.73
N PRO A 613 -8.58 -6.62 5.56
CA PRO A 613 -8.06 -7.00 4.26
C PRO A 613 -8.62 -8.33 3.81
N HIS A 614 -8.84 -8.46 2.50
CA HIS A 614 -9.16 -9.73 1.87
C HIS A 614 -7.91 -10.28 1.20
N LYS A 615 -7.06 -11.03 1.89
CA LYS A 615 -5.81 -11.56 1.31
C LYS A 615 -6.07 -12.73 0.36
N SER A 616 -7.08 -13.52 0.64
CA SER A 616 -7.47 -14.74 -0.07
C SER A 616 -8.97 -14.77 -0.36
N TYR A 617 -9.37 -15.67 -1.26
CA TYR A 617 -10.77 -15.92 -1.54
C TYR A 617 -11.56 -16.33 -0.27
N ALA A 618 -10.93 -17.01 0.68
CA ALA A 618 -11.54 -17.39 1.96
C ALA A 618 -12.06 -16.22 2.77
N ASP A 619 -11.40 -15.06 2.69
CA ASP A 619 -11.76 -13.87 3.45
C ASP A 619 -13.09 -13.27 2.96
N THR A 620 -13.53 -13.66 1.77
CA THR A 620 -14.74 -13.17 1.09
C THR A 620 -15.95 -14.06 1.29
N ILE A 621 -15.73 -15.36 1.50
CA ILE A 621 -16.83 -16.33 1.48
C ILE A 621 -17.75 -16.12 2.68
N GLY A 622 -19.06 -16.02 2.40
CA GLY A 622 -20.08 -15.87 3.44
C GLY A 622 -20.24 -14.44 3.95
N LYS A 623 -19.46 -13.49 3.41
CA LYS A 623 -19.56 -12.08 3.76
C LYS A 623 -20.68 -11.41 2.97
N SER A 624 -21.44 -10.57 3.65
CA SER A 624 -22.47 -9.69 3.08
C SER A 624 -22.09 -8.24 3.26
N ARG A 625 -22.77 -7.32 2.55
CA ARG A 625 -22.69 -5.87 2.82
C ARG A 625 -22.78 -5.55 4.31
N HIS A 626 -23.75 -6.14 5.00
CA HIS A 626 -23.98 -5.94 6.44
C HIS A 626 -22.80 -6.40 7.29
N SER A 627 -22.10 -7.47 6.89
CA SER A 627 -20.93 -7.97 7.62
C SER A 627 -19.74 -7.00 7.64
N TYR A 628 -19.73 -6.02 6.72
CA TYR A 628 -18.77 -4.91 6.71
C TYR A 628 -19.32 -3.64 7.34
N GLY A 629 -20.57 -3.62 7.79
CA GLY A 629 -21.20 -2.40 8.30
C GLY A 629 -21.60 -1.41 7.21
N PHE A 630 -21.94 -1.90 6.01
CA PHE A 630 -22.69 -1.09 5.04
C PHE A 630 -24.19 -1.12 5.36
N ASP A 631 -24.86 0.02 5.16
CA ASP A 631 -26.32 0.13 5.32
C ASP A 631 -27.07 -0.67 4.24
N GLU A 632 -28.27 -1.17 4.59
CA GLU A 632 -29.11 -2.02 3.73
C GLU A 632 -29.58 -1.36 2.41
N ILE A 633 -29.34 -0.07 2.24
CA ILE A 633 -29.90 0.79 1.17
C ILE A 633 -29.06 0.73 -0.12
N ILE A 634 -27.86 0.13 -0.09
CA ILE A 634 -27.14 -0.22 -1.32
C ILE A 634 -27.99 -1.28 -2.00
N SER A 635 -28.68 -0.96 -3.10
CA SER A 635 -29.38 -1.96 -3.94
C SER A 635 -28.39 -2.62 -4.90
#